data_AF-A0AA38RYS9-F1
#
_entry.id   AF-A0AA38RYS9-F1
#
_cell.length_a   1.000
_cell.length_b   1.000
_cell.length_c   1.000
_cell.angle_alpha   90.00
_cell.angle_beta   90.00
_cell.angle_gamma   90.00
#
_symmetry.space_group_name_H-M   'P 1'
#
loop_
_entity.id
_entity.type
_entity.pdbx_description
1 polymer ?
#
loop_
_entity_poly.entity_id
_entity_poly.type
_entity_poly.pdbx_seq_one_letter_code
_entity_poly.pdbx_strand_id
1 'polypeptide(L)'
;MSARGVVQRQKGPIRATLLMASFGYKEADPDDIGFMTIIEQVEQRNAVVIEVDSDNNWLDIYAFTKDHITKAMDAIRSASKLEIGGAKAWHPTVLMAPVKVGQSGFTALLDLTPSGARPYMSPKARAATNGAEYGKLCTKWLNEFRQKLFQAAKQIRATPSEMRMRVSLGILLLQEWKKNTVEYTYGELENVVKRLGVRGTFSFSEMLGTAQLARNLLTKIYASPDCFEPVNTRIGKLEHIKPKHTLILTTGSLKVETEVIHVQESDSSKDVLRLGTAKGFRRERRSRAVEIATSCPEHKYDWNLAVHTRVPVASLPFSHDDIAKHSKLTRRADRHEFPDFAIRPEFIRAYQVEEIKGKTSLVFKLKGSVYCIEVAVYNILAAVGDADANRLEDGGCGVEFFRPDWDEVLSARNVAAGMRELSENCKELFPFWEKKLTDKDGIEAFVRRMAEVHELVSGLDDKPPVRAVRELAPQAEEEEDLLLSWEQH
;
A
#
# COMPACT_ATOMS: atom_id res chain seq x y z
N MET A 1 -16.90 -13.00 -26.57
CA MET A 1 -15.70 -13.56 -27.22
C MET A 1 -15.98 -15.02 -27.53
N SER A 2 -15.72 -15.46 -28.76
CA SER A 2 -15.82 -16.85 -29.18
C SER A 2 -15.06 -17.75 -28.21
N ALA A 3 -15.71 -18.80 -27.71
CA ALA A 3 -15.08 -19.87 -26.97
C ALA A 3 -13.91 -20.41 -27.82
N ARG A 4 -12.67 -20.11 -27.43
CA ARG A 4 -11.52 -20.87 -27.92
C ARG A 4 -11.73 -22.27 -27.35
N GLY A 5 -12.15 -23.21 -28.20
CA GLY A 5 -12.21 -24.62 -27.83
C GLY A 5 -10.87 -25.01 -27.24
N VAL A 6 -10.88 -25.42 -25.97
CA VAL A 6 -9.69 -25.96 -25.30
C VAL A 6 -9.40 -27.28 -25.99
N VAL A 7 -8.53 -27.23 -27.00
CA VAL A 7 -7.95 -28.44 -27.59
C VAL A 7 -7.19 -29.10 -26.45
N GLN A 8 -7.75 -30.19 -25.91
CA GLN A 8 -7.09 -31.00 -24.90
C GLN A 8 -5.81 -31.56 -25.52
N ARG A 9 -4.68 -30.89 -25.26
CA ARG A 9 -3.37 -31.34 -25.72
C ARG A 9 -3.02 -32.60 -24.96
N GLN A 10 -2.59 -33.64 -25.67
CA GLN A 10 -2.25 -34.93 -25.08
C GLN A 10 -1.01 -34.77 -24.20
N LYS A 11 -1.18 -34.93 -22.88
CA LYS A 11 -0.06 -34.96 -21.93
C LYS A 11 0.75 -36.25 -22.15
N GLY A 12 2.07 -36.11 -22.23
CA GLY A 12 2.96 -37.27 -22.27
C GLY A 12 3.01 -38.00 -20.91
N PRO A 13 3.42 -39.28 -20.89
CA PRO A 13 3.45 -40.10 -19.67
C PRO A 13 4.53 -39.68 -18.67
N ILE A 14 5.52 -38.87 -19.07
CA ILE A 14 6.60 -38.41 -18.20
C ILE A 14 6.26 -37.00 -17.72
N ARG A 15 6.24 -36.81 -16.39
CA ARG A 15 6.08 -35.52 -15.72
C ARG A 15 7.37 -35.14 -15.01
N ALA A 16 7.73 -33.87 -15.08
CA ALA A 16 8.71 -33.26 -14.21
C ALA A 16 8.22 -31.90 -13.72
N THR A 17 8.57 -31.56 -12.49
CA THR A 17 8.20 -30.28 -11.89
C THR A 17 9.43 -29.38 -11.84
N LEU A 18 9.35 -28.23 -12.50
CA LEU A 18 10.35 -27.17 -12.45
C LEU A 18 9.89 -26.14 -11.41
N LEU A 19 10.55 -26.15 -10.25
CA LEU A 19 10.43 -25.04 -9.30
C LEU A 19 11.10 -23.81 -9.91
N MET A 20 10.33 -22.74 -10.13
CA MET A 20 10.89 -21.48 -10.56
C MET A 20 11.60 -20.86 -9.36
N ALA A 21 12.90 -20.60 -9.49
CA ALA A 21 13.63 -19.99 -8.39
C ALA A 21 13.03 -18.60 -8.13
N SER A 22 12.80 -18.27 -6.86
CA SER A 22 12.32 -16.95 -6.43
C SER A 22 13.28 -15.81 -6.77
N PHE A 23 14.53 -16.14 -7.13
CA PHE A 23 15.58 -15.19 -7.49
C PHE A 23 16.15 -15.47 -8.88
N GLY A 24 16.25 -14.42 -9.71
CA GLY A 24 16.93 -14.50 -11.00
C GLY A 24 16.04 -14.82 -12.19
N TYR A 25 14.78 -15.18 -11.98
CA TYR A 25 13.87 -15.63 -13.03
C TYR A 25 12.47 -15.02 -12.86
N LYS A 26 11.71 -14.93 -13.95
CA LYS A 26 10.28 -14.63 -13.93
C LYS A 26 9.56 -15.73 -13.16
N GLU A 27 8.70 -15.35 -12.21
CA GLU A 27 7.82 -16.31 -11.52
C GLU A 27 6.81 -16.93 -12.48
N ALA A 28 6.37 -18.15 -12.14
CA ALA A 28 5.29 -18.85 -12.81
C ALA A 28 3.96 -18.10 -12.56
N ASP A 29 3.50 -17.32 -13.53
CA ASP A 29 2.29 -16.51 -13.42
C ASP A 29 1.45 -16.64 -14.70
N PRO A 30 0.27 -17.30 -14.66
CA PRO A 30 -0.57 -17.49 -15.83
C PRO A 30 -1.20 -16.19 -16.34
N ASP A 31 -1.22 -15.13 -15.52
CA ASP A 31 -1.72 -13.82 -15.92
C ASP A 31 -0.62 -12.93 -16.54
N ASP A 32 0.66 -13.30 -16.39
CA ASP A 32 1.76 -12.61 -17.07
C ASP A 32 1.79 -13.04 -18.55
N ILE A 33 1.19 -12.23 -19.42
CA ILE A 33 1.15 -12.45 -20.88
C ILE A 33 2.56 -12.70 -21.44
N GLY A 34 3.57 -11.98 -20.94
CA GLY A 34 4.95 -12.12 -21.40
C GLY A 34 5.55 -13.47 -20.97
N PHE A 35 5.25 -13.93 -19.76
CA PHE A 35 5.62 -15.26 -19.30
C PHE A 35 4.88 -16.36 -20.06
N MET A 36 3.55 -16.24 -20.22
CA MET A 36 2.76 -17.23 -20.96
C MET A 36 3.15 -17.31 -22.43
N THR A 37 3.55 -16.20 -23.06
CA THR A 37 4.13 -16.22 -24.41
C THR A 37 5.42 -17.04 -24.46
N ILE A 38 6.28 -16.95 -23.44
CA ILE A 38 7.48 -17.80 -23.33
C ILE A 38 7.07 -19.27 -23.18
N ILE A 39 6.11 -19.57 -22.31
CA ILE A 39 5.62 -20.94 -22.09
C ILE A 39 5.07 -21.53 -23.38
N GLU A 40 4.19 -20.83 -24.09
CA GLU A 40 3.62 -21.28 -25.36
C GLU A 40 4.72 -21.54 -26.42
N GLN A 41 5.73 -20.66 -26.50
CA GLN A 41 6.87 -20.88 -27.41
C GLN A 41 7.70 -22.12 -27.03
N VAL A 42 7.91 -22.37 -25.73
CA VAL A 42 8.63 -23.55 -25.25
C VAL A 42 7.83 -24.83 -25.55
N GLU A 43 6.53 -24.83 -25.28
CA GLU A 43 5.63 -25.96 -25.59
C GLU A 43 5.72 -26.35 -27.06
N GLN A 44 5.60 -25.37 -27.96
CA GLN A 44 5.66 -25.58 -29.40
C GLN A 44 7.02 -26.11 -29.87
N ARG A 45 8.13 -25.57 -29.35
CA ARG A 45 9.48 -25.92 -29.80
C ARG A 45 9.97 -27.27 -29.27
N ASN A 46 9.48 -27.70 -28.11
CA ASN A 46 10.00 -28.88 -27.42
C ASN A 46 9.01 -30.05 -27.37
N ALA A 47 7.84 -29.92 -28.00
CA ALA A 47 6.78 -30.93 -27.99
C ALA A 47 6.43 -31.40 -26.56
N VAL A 48 6.18 -30.41 -25.69
CA VAL A 48 5.77 -30.60 -24.29
C VAL A 48 4.44 -29.89 -24.02
N VAL A 49 3.77 -30.31 -22.94
CA VAL A 49 2.65 -29.57 -22.35
C VAL A 49 3.10 -29.04 -21.00
N ILE A 50 2.86 -27.76 -20.72
CA ILE A 50 3.29 -27.10 -19.49
C ILE A 50 2.07 -26.57 -18.75
N GLU A 51 1.91 -27.00 -17.50
CA GLU A 51 0.92 -26.44 -16.59
C GLU A 51 1.62 -25.49 -15.62
N VAL A 52 1.04 -24.29 -15.48
CA VAL A 52 1.57 -23.22 -14.62
C VAL A 52 0.75 -23.22 -13.34
N ASP A 53 1.40 -23.42 -12.21
CA ASP A 53 0.79 -23.26 -10.89
C ASP A 53 1.44 -22.05 -10.21
N SER A 54 0.66 -20.97 -10.22
CA SER A 54 1.04 -19.67 -9.65
C SER A 54 1.25 -19.74 -8.16
N ASP A 55 0.41 -20.51 -7.47
CA ASP A 55 0.34 -20.52 -6.00
C ASP A 55 1.62 -21.12 -5.43
N ASN A 56 2.14 -22.16 -6.08
CA ASN A 56 3.38 -22.83 -5.68
C ASN A 56 4.63 -22.35 -6.44
N ASN A 57 4.47 -21.44 -7.41
CA ASN A 57 5.57 -20.92 -8.24
C ASN A 57 6.36 -22.02 -8.97
N TRP A 58 5.67 -22.99 -9.54
CA TRP A 58 6.31 -24.09 -10.27
C TRP A 58 5.58 -24.41 -11.58
N LEU A 59 6.25 -25.18 -12.42
CA LEU A 59 5.76 -25.60 -13.72
C LEU A 59 5.76 -27.11 -13.78
N ASP A 60 4.62 -27.71 -14.10
CA ASP A 60 4.53 -29.13 -14.41
C ASP A 60 4.68 -29.35 -15.91
N ILE A 61 5.77 -30.00 -16.30
CA ILE A 61 6.14 -30.24 -17.70
C ILE A 61 5.88 -31.71 -18.02
N TYR A 62 5.02 -31.94 -19.02
CA TYR A 62 4.65 -33.26 -19.50
C TYR A 62 5.23 -33.51 -20.90
N ALA A 63 5.89 -34.65 -21.08
CA ALA A 63 6.49 -35.02 -22.37
C ALA A 63 6.50 -36.54 -22.59
N PHE A 64 6.73 -36.96 -23.84
CA PHE A 64 6.91 -38.37 -24.20
C PHE A 64 8.32 -38.89 -23.94
N THR A 65 9.31 -38.00 -23.83
CA THR A 65 10.72 -38.34 -23.59
C THR A 65 11.33 -37.42 -22.54
N LYS A 66 12.33 -37.91 -21.79
CA LYS A 66 13.05 -37.10 -20.80
C LYS A 66 13.85 -35.96 -21.46
N ASP A 67 14.35 -36.19 -22.67
CA ASP A 67 15.12 -35.19 -23.43
C ASP A 67 14.31 -33.92 -23.72
N HIS A 68 13.03 -34.06 -24.08
CA HIS A 68 12.12 -32.94 -24.30
C HIS A 68 11.89 -32.13 -23.02
N ILE A 69 11.78 -32.81 -21.86
CA ILE A 69 11.67 -32.15 -20.56
C ILE A 69 12.91 -31.32 -20.27
N THR A 70 14.10 -31.90 -20.41
CA THR A 70 15.37 -31.20 -20.13
C THR A 70 15.52 -29.97 -21.02
N LYS A 71 15.27 -30.11 -22.33
CA LYS A 71 15.30 -28.98 -23.28
C LYS A 71 14.28 -27.89 -22.94
N ALA A 72 13.07 -28.28 -22.56
CA ALA A 72 12.04 -27.33 -22.13
C ALA A 72 12.45 -26.59 -20.86
N MET A 73 12.95 -27.29 -19.84
CA MET A 73 13.42 -26.67 -18.59
C MET A 73 14.55 -25.66 -18.83
N ASP A 74 15.51 -26.01 -19.68
CA ASP A 74 16.64 -25.11 -20.00
C ASP A 74 16.20 -23.90 -20.81
N ALA A 75 15.28 -24.08 -21.76
CA ALA A 75 14.67 -22.99 -22.52
C ALA A 75 13.87 -22.05 -21.62
N ILE A 76 13.06 -22.58 -20.70
CA ILE A 76 12.30 -21.80 -19.72
C ILE A 76 13.26 -21.00 -18.86
N ARG A 77 14.26 -21.64 -18.23
CA ARG A 77 15.24 -20.93 -17.38
C ARG A 77 15.96 -19.83 -18.15
N SER A 78 16.39 -20.11 -19.38
CA SER A 78 17.12 -19.13 -20.18
C SER A 78 16.26 -17.92 -20.57
N ALA A 79 15.01 -18.15 -20.97
CA ALA A 79 14.07 -17.11 -21.40
C ALA A 79 13.41 -16.36 -20.23
N SER A 80 13.26 -17.02 -19.08
CA SER A 80 12.71 -16.41 -17.86
C SER A 80 13.76 -15.68 -17.04
N LYS A 81 15.06 -15.82 -17.34
CA LYS A 81 16.12 -15.15 -16.60
C LYS A 81 15.91 -13.63 -16.64
N LEU A 82 15.74 -13.03 -15.46
CA LEU A 82 15.75 -11.59 -15.32
C LEU A 82 17.17 -11.09 -15.61
N GLU A 83 17.31 -9.98 -16.35
CA GLU A 83 18.61 -9.39 -16.67
C GLU A 83 19.48 -9.25 -15.40
N ILE A 84 20.81 -9.26 -15.56
CA ILE A 84 21.74 -9.07 -14.44
C ILE A 84 21.50 -7.66 -13.87
N GLY A 85 20.76 -7.59 -12.76
CA GLY A 85 20.25 -6.35 -12.17
C GLY A 85 18.72 -6.32 -12.03
N GLY A 86 17.98 -6.98 -12.93
CA GLY A 86 16.53 -7.13 -12.87
C GLY A 86 16.09 -7.90 -11.62
N ALA A 87 16.69 -9.07 -11.34
CA ALA A 87 16.38 -9.80 -10.11
C ALA A 87 16.72 -9.03 -8.83
N LYS A 88 17.75 -8.16 -8.83
CA LYS A 88 18.08 -7.27 -7.69
C LYS A 88 17.17 -6.04 -7.61
N ALA A 89 16.47 -5.68 -8.69
CA ALA A 89 15.66 -4.47 -8.79
C ALA A 89 14.25 -4.64 -8.20
N TRP A 90 13.75 -5.87 -8.11
CA TRP A 90 12.43 -6.16 -7.53
C TRP A 90 12.46 -6.48 -6.03
N HIS A 91 13.45 -5.94 -5.31
CA HIS A 91 13.52 -6.13 -3.87
C HIS A 91 13.02 -4.87 -3.17
N PRO A 92 12.01 -4.99 -2.29
CA PRO A 92 11.66 -3.96 -1.35
C PRO A 92 12.92 -3.47 -0.67
N THR A 93 13.26 -2.21 -0.91
CA THR A 93 14.45 -1.62 -0.33
C THR A 93 14.06 -0.92 0.96
N VAL A 94 14.84 -1.13 2.01
CA VAL A 94 14.68 -0.39 3.25
C VAL A 94 15.88 0.51 3.46
N LEU A 95 15.62 1.79 3.68
CA LEU A 95 16.60 2.80 4.04
C LEU A 95 16.40 3.22 5.49
N MET A 96 17.45 3.70 6.15
CA MET A 96 17.36 4.28 7.49
C MET A 96 17.39 5.81 7.38
N ALA A 97 16.39 6.48 7.94
CA ALA A 97 16.30 7.93 7.94
C ALA A 97 17.52 8.58 8.63
N PRO A 98 17.91 9.80 8.22
CA PRO A 98 18.95 10.56 8.89
C PRO A 98 18.50 10.92 10.33
N VAL A 99 19.44 10.89 11.27
CA VAL A 99 19.18 11.11 12.71
C VAL A 99 19.75 12.45 13.17
N LYS A 100 18.94 13.28 13.84
CA LYS A 100 19.28 14.66 14.25
C LYS A 100 20.45 14.69 15.24
N VAL A 101 20.56 13.66 16.10
CA VAL A 101 21.61 13.55 17.12
C VAL A 101 22.98 13.09 16.58
N GLY A 102 23.08 12.79 15.28
CA GLY A 102 24.29 12.21 14.68
C GLY A 102 24.47 10.72 14.99
N GLN A 103 25.44 10.06 14.34
CA GLN A 103 25.63 8.61 14.48
C GLN A 103 26.09 8.23 15.89
N SER A 104 26.98 9.03 16.49
CA SER A 104 27.52 8.77 17.83
C SER A 104 26.52 9.02 18.95
N GLY A 105 25.56 9.93 18.73
CA GLY A 105 24.50 10.24 19.70
C GLY A 105 23.30 9.29 19.63
N PHE A 106 23.24 8.44 18.61
CA PHE A 106 22.09 7.59 18.34
C PHE A 106 22.18 6.23 19.03
N THR A 107 21.09 5.84 19.69
CA THR A 107 20.86 4.47 20.14
C THR A 107 19.40 4.11 19.91
N ALA A 108 19.14 3.03 19.19
CA ALA A 108 17.80 2.47 19.04
C ALA A 108 17.57 1.34 20.03
N LEU A 109 16.34 1.22 20.50
CA LEU A 109 15.80 0.06 21.19
C LEU A 109 14.87 -0.71 20.26
N LEU A 110 14.76 -2.01 20.47
CA LEU A 110 13.74 -2.84 19.82
C LEU A 110 12.52 -2.98 20.72
N ASP A 111 11.37 -2.57 20.20
CA ASP A 111 10.07 -2.90 20.76
C ASP A 111 9.61 -4.23 20.17
N LEU A 112 9.28 -5.22 21.02
CA LEU A 112 8.88 -6.55 20.56
C LEU A 112 7.36 -6.61 20.46
N THR A 113 6.86 -6.84 19.26
CA THR A 113 5.44 -7.06 18.98
C THR A 113 5.19 -8.53 18.63
N PRO A 114 3.94 -9.03 18.68
CA PRO A 114 3.62 -10.39 18.25
C PRO A 114 3.99 -10.68 16.79
N SER A 115 4.04 -9.65 15.94
CA SER A 115 4.29 -9.74 14.50
C SER A 115 5.74 -9.47 14.10
N GLY A 116 6.59 -8.97 15.01
CA GLY A 116 8.00 -8.69 14.74
C GLY A 116 8.62 -7.76 15.79
N ALA A 117 9.77 -7.19 15.46
CA ALA A 117 10.40 -6.15 16.29
C ALA A 117 10.35 -4.81 15.58
N ARG A 118 10.12 -3.72 16.30
CA ARG A 118 10.18 -2.36 15.76
C ARG A 118 11.37 -1.61 16.35
N PRO A 119 12.27 -1.04 15.52
CA PRO A 119 13.31 -0.16 16.03
C PRO A 119 12.71 1.21 16.34
N TYR A 120 12.97 1.72 17.54
CA TYR A 120 12.64 3.09 17.92
C TYR A 120 13.80 3.70 18.71
N MET A 121 14.03 4.99 18.55
CA MET A 121 15.02 5.70 19.33
C MET A 121 14.49 5.83 20.76
N SER A 122 15.27 5.34 21.72
CA SER A 122 14.97 5.63 23.12
C SER A 122 15.34 7.08 23.43
N PRO A 123 14.51 7.82 24.18
CA PRO A 123 14.86 9.14 24.65
C PRO A 123 16.00 9.03 25.69
N LYS A 124 17.25 8.95 25.23
CA LYS A 124 18.40 9.26 26.07
C LYS A 124 18.41 10.76 26.30
N ALA A 125 18.34 11.17 27.56
CA ALA A 125 18.41 12.58 27.93
C ALA A 125 19.67 13.25 27.33
N ARG A 126 19.48 14.39 26.65
CA ARG A 126 20.52 15.39 26.32
C ARG A 126 21.57 15.06 25.24
N ALA A 127 21.29 14.22 24.24
CA ALA A 127 22.11 14.26 23.02
C ALA A 127 21.81 15.55 22.25
N ALA A 128 22.79 16.45 22.14
CA ALA A 128 22.63 17.67 21.35
C ALA A 128 22.51 17.34 19.85
N THR A 129 21.68 18.10 19.13
CA THR A 129 21.59 18.00 17.66
C THR A 129 22.96 18.27 17.04
N ASN A 130 23.47 17.32 16.24
CA ASN A 130 24.70 17.51 15.48
C ASN A 130 24.35 17.95 14.05
N GLY A 131 24.10 19.24 13.86
CA GLY A 131 23.62 19.78 12.57
C GLY A 131 24.54 19.49 11.39
N ALA A 132 25.87 19.52 11.59
CA ALA A 132 26.84 19.24 10.53
C ALA A 132 26.82 17.78 10.09
N GLU A 133 26.74 16.85 11.05
CA GLU A 133 26.64 15.42 10.75
C GLU A 133 25.26 15.06 10.18
N TYR A 134 24.18 15.61 10.74
CA TYR A 134 22.83 15.45 10.23
C TYR A 134 22.73 15.87 8.76
N GLY A 135 23.29 17.02 8.38
CA GLY A 135 23.33 17.46 6.98
C GLY A 135 24.05 16.48 6.04
N LYS A 136 25.14 15.86 6.51
CA LYS A 136 25.85 14.80 5.77
C LYS A 136 25.00 13.54 5.63
N LEU A 137 24.32 13.13 6.69
CA LEU A 137 23.40 11.97 6.68
C LEU A 137 22.22 12.20 5.74
N CYS A 138 21.61 13.39 5.78
CA CYS A 138 20.52 13.77 4.85
C CYS A 138 20.98 13.68 3.40
N THR A 139 22.17 14.21 3.09
CA THR A 139 22.72 14.17 1.73
C THR A 139 22.99 12.73 1.27
N LYS A 140 23.60 11.91 2.14
CA LYS A 140 23.84 10.48 1.86
C LYS A 140 22.53 9.75 1.61
N TRP A 141 21.56 9.87 2.52
CA TRP A 141 20.27 9.20 2.42
C TRP A 141 19.50 9.63 1.18
N LEU A 142 19.47 10.93 0.85
CA LEU A 142 18.77 11.44 -0.33
C LEU A 142 19.38 10.90 -1.63
N ASN A 143 20.71 10.77 -1.69
CA ASN A 143 21.39 10.16 -2.83
C ASN A 143 21.09 8.65 -2.96
N GLU A 144 21.07 7.93 -1.84
CA GLU A 144 20.66 6.51 -1.83
C GLU A 144 19.20 6.35 -2.26
N PHE A 145 18.30 7.18 -1.74
CA PHE A 145 16.88 7.20 -2.11
C PHE A 145 16.71 7.46 -3.62
N ARG A 146 17.37 8.48 -4.16
CA ARG A 146 17.39 8.77 -5.61
C ARG A 146 17.84 7.57 -6.44
N GLN A 147 18.96 6.97 -6.05
CA GLN A 147 19.49 5.80 -6.75
C GLN A 147 18.48 4.65 -6.79
N LYS A 148 17.82 4.38 -5.66
CA LYS A 148 16.80 3.34 -5.54
C LYS A 148 15.55 3.66 -6.33
N LEU A 149 15.10 4.91 -6.30
CA LEU A 149 13.96 5.37 -7.07
C LEU A 149 14.22 5.28 -8.58
N PHE A 150 15.41 5.66 -9.05
CA PHE A 150 15.77 5.54 -10.47
C PHE A 150 15.92 4.08 -10.92
N GLN A 151 16.38 3.19 -10.02
CA GLN A 151 16.36 1.75 -10.27
C GLN A 151 14.92 1.22 -10.40
N ALA A 152 14.04 1.59 -9.48
CA ALA A 152 12.62 1.26 -9.52
C ALA A 152 11.93 1.79 -10.79
N ALA A 153 12.23 3.03 -11.18
CA ALA A 153 11.62 3.66 -12.34
C ALA A 153 11.93 2.94 -13.65
N LYS A 154 13.14 2.39 -13.83
CA LYS A 154 13.44 1.55 -14.99
C LYS A 154 12.48 0.37 -15.12
N GLN A 155 12.05 -0.21 -13.99
CA GLN A 155 11.08 -1.31 -13.98
C GLN A 155 9.66 -0.83 -14.22
N ILE A 156 9.26 0.26 -13.57
CA ILE A 156 7.96 0.91 -13.80
C ILE A 156 7.76 1.23 -15.30
N ARG A 157 8.82 1.60 -16.03
CA ARG A 157 8.74 1.82 -17.49
C ARG A 157 8.47 0.55 -18.28
N ALA A 158 8.97 -0.59 -17.82
CA ALA A 158 8.87 -1.88 -18.50
C ALA A 158 7.57 -2.64 -18.15
N THR A 159 6.94 -2.34 -17.01
CA THR A 159 5.68 -2.99 -16.61
C THR A 159 4.53 -2.52 -17.49
N PRO A 160 3.86 -3.42 -18.23
CA PRO A 160 2.80 -3.03 -19.15
C PRO A 160 1.52 -2.61 -18.41
N SER A 161 1.27 -3.16 -17.24
CA SER A 161 0.03 -2.96 -16.48
C SER A 161 -0.18 -1.52 -15.99
N GLU A 162 -1.43 -1.13 -15.79
CA GLU A 162 -1.75 0.09 -15.04
C GLU A 162 -1.19 -0.02 -13.62
N MET A 163 -0.68 1.09 -13.08
CA MET A 163 -0.03 1.11 -11.78
C MET A 163 -0.51 2.30 -10.95
N ARG A 164 -0.46 2.14 -9.63
CA ARG A 164 -0.79 3.17 -8.64
C ARG A 164 0.40 3.36 -7.71
N MET A 165 0.89 4.58 -7.58
CA MET A 165 1.97 4.90 -6.62
C MET A 165 1.39 5.58 -5.39
N ARG A 166 1.77 5.15 -4.19
CA ARG A 166 1.34 5.76 -2.92
C ARG A 166 2.52 5.76 -1.93
N VAL A 167 2.52 6.73 -1.02
CA VAL A 167 3.38 6.69 0.16
C VAL A 167 2.49 6.42 1.36
N SER A 168 2.66 5.28 2.01
CA SER A 168 1.92 4.93 3.21
C SER A 168 2.77 5.27 4.44
N LEU A 169 2.21 5.98 5.42
CA LEU A 169 2.76 6.01 6.77
C LEU A 169 2.40 4.70 7.47
N GLY A 170 3.32 4.16 8.27
CA GLY A 170 3.11 2.85 8.86
C GLY A 170 4.14 2.50 9.93
N ILE A 171 4.24 1.21 10.22
CA ILE A 171 5.25 0.64 11.10
C ILE A 171 6.03 -0.41 10.33
N LEU A 172 7.35 -0.22 10.27
CA LEU A 172 8.27 -1.21 9.74
C LEU A 172 8.58 -2.23 10.84
N LEU A 173 8.22 -3.49 10.59
CA LEU A 173 8.48 -4.61 11.49
C LEU A 173 9.62 -5.46 10.94
N LEU A 174 10.68 -5.58 11.75
CA LEU A 174 11.80 -6.47 11.51
C LEU A 174 11.36 -7.89 11.85
N GLN A 175 11.54 -8.85 10.94
CA GLN A 175 11.24 -10.27 11.20
C GLN A 175 12.51 -11.05 11.60
N GLU A 176 13.69 -10.50 11.32
CA GLU A 176 14.99 -11.07 11.71
C GLU A 176 15.83 -10.02 12.44
N TRP A 177 16.34 -10.38 13.63
CA TRP A 177 17.27 -9.55 14.38
C TRP A 177 18.21 -10.43 15.23
N LYS A 178 19.26 -9.82 15.78
CA LYS A 178 20.22 -10.55 16.61
C LYS A 178 19.55 -10.93 17.93
N LYS A 179 19.56 -12.23 18.25
CA LYS A 179 19.05 -12.75 19.54
C LYS A 179 19.71 -12.03 20.71
N ASN A 180 18.95 -11.78 21.77
CA ASN A 180 19.40 -11.12 23.00
C ASN A 180 19.99 -9.71 22.79
N THR A 181 19.74 -9.07 21.65
CA THR A 181 20.18 -7.70 21.38
C THR A 181 18.95 -6.81 21.31
N VAL A 182 18.79 -5.96 22.32
CA VAL A 182 17.68 -5.00 22.43
C VAL A 182 18.11 -3.58 22.08
N GLU A 183 19.41 -3.29 22.10
CA GLU A 183 19.95 -1.98 21.75
C GLU A 183 20.84 -2.06 20.51
N TYR A 184 20.76 -1.04 19.66
CA TYR A 184 21.57 -0.93 18.44
C TYR A 184 22.17 0.47 18.34
N THR A 185 23.46 0.54 18.03
CA THR A 185 24.09 1.76 17.51
C THR A 185 23.56 2.09 16.10
N TYR A 186 23.83 3.30 15.60
CA TYR A 186 23.41 3.70 14.25
C TYR A 186 23.90 2.72 13.18
N GLY A 187 25.20 2.39 13.19
CA GLY A 187 25.80 1.50 12.19
C GLY A 187 25.26 0.06 12.28
N GLU A 188 24.99 -0.43 13.48
CA GLU A 188 24.41 -1.77 13.65
C GLU A 188 22.96 -1.83 13.14
N LEU A 189 22.14 -0.82 13.45
CA LEU A 189 20.77 -0.75 12.95
C LEU A 189 20.75 -0.55 11.43
N GLU A 190 21.58 0.34 10.89
CA GLU A 190 21.70 0.55 9.44
C GLU A 190 22.03 -0.78 8.72
N ASN A 191 22.93 -1.59 9.29
CA ASN A 191 23.27 -2.91 8.76
C ASN A 191 22.14 -3.92 8.88
N VAL A 192 21.37 -3.91 9.97
CA VAL A 192 20.16 -4.73 10.10
C VAL A 192 19.16 -4.34 9.02
N VAL A 193 18.80 -3.07 8.92
CA VAL A 193 17.84 -2.53 7.94
C VAL A 193 18.25 -2.88 6.51
N LYS A 194 19.52 -2.68 6.14
CA LYS A 194 20.03 -3.06 4.81
C LYS A 194 19.91 -4.55 4.54
N ARG A 195 20.23 -5.41 5.52
CA ARG A 195 20.08 -6.87 5.37
C ARG A 195 18.64 -7.29 5.18
N LEU A 196 17.70 -6.64 5.88
CA LEU A 196 16.27 -6.92 5.74
C LEU A 196 15.76 -6.59 4.35
N GLY A 197 16.19 -5.47 3.76
CA GLY A 197 15.87 -5.15 2.37
C GLY A 197 16.42 -6.18 1.38
N VAL A 198 17.65 -6.67 1.60
CA VAL A 198 18.26 -7.69 0.73
C VAL A 198 17.60 -9.06 0.87
N ARG A 199 17.26 -9.47 2.10
CA ARG A 199 16.63 -10.77 2.37
C ARG A 199 15.11 -10.74 2.19
N GLY A 200 14.52 -9.56 2.11
CA GLY A 200 13.09 -9.37 2.13
C GLY A 200 12.44 -9.89 3.41
N THR A 201 13.08 -9.74 4.58
CA THR A 201 12.61 -10.27 5.87
C THR A 201 12.02 -9.20 6.79
N PHE A 202 11.22 -8.31 6.21
CA PHE A 202 10.47 -7.29 6.94
C PHE A 202 9.00 -7.29 6.50
N SER A 203 8.13 -6.74 7.34
CA SER A 203 6.74 -6.42 6.97
C SER A 203 6.44 -4.97 7.29
N PHE A 204 5.56 -4.35 6.51
CA PHE A 204 5.12 -2.97 6.72
C PHE A 204 3.63 -2.96 7.05
N SER A 205 3.27 -2.46 8.23
CA SER A 205 1.87 -2.28 8.63
C SER A 205 1.44 -0.86 8.32
N GLU A 206 0.44 -0.68 7.46
CA GLU A 206 -0.13 0.63 7.12
C GLU A 206 -1.12 1.15 8.18
N MET A 207 -1.45 0.31 9.18
CA MET A 207 -2.36 0.69 10.27
C MET A 207 -1.59 1.43 11.36
N LEU A 208 -2.04 2.66 11.62
CA LEU A 208 -1.52 3.58 12.62
C LEU A 208 -2.50 3.68 13.80
N GLY A 209 -2.04 3.37 15.01
CA GLY A 209 -2.80 3.59 16.25
C GLY A 209 -4.27 3.15 16.15
N THR A 210 -5.17 4.00 16.62
CA THR A 210 -6.63 3.76 16.60
C THR A 210 -7.35 4.77 15.68
N ALA A 211 -8.66 4.59 15.48
CA ALA A 211 -9.51 5.56 14.78
C ALA A 211 -9.45 6.97 15.41
N GLN A 212 -9.12 7.08 16.71
CA GLN A 212 -8.99 8.37 17.38
C GLN A 212 -7.80 9.19 16.84
N LEU A 213 -6.72 8.54 16.40
CA LEU A 213 -5.61 9.23 15.74
C LEU A 213 -6.07 9.94 14.46
N ALA A 214 -6.92 9.29 13.65
CA ALA A 214 -7.49 9.89 12.45
C ALA A 214 -8.33 11.13 12.81
N ARG A 215 -9.18 11.03 13.85
CA ARG A 215 -10.00 12.16 14.34
C ARG A 215 -9.14 13.34 14.81
N ASN A 216 -8.06 13.07 15.53
CA ASN A 216 -7.11 14.09 15.99
C ASN A 216 -6.41 14.76 14.80
N LEU A 217 -5.98 13.97 13.81
CA LEU A 217 -5.34 14.49 12.60
C LEU A 217 -6.31 15.34 11.76
N LEU A 218 -7.55 14.89 11.56
CA LEU A 218 -8.59 15.65 10.87
C LEU A 218 -8.87 16.98 11.58
N THR A 219 -9.01 16.96 12.91
CA THR A 219 -9.17 18.18 13.73
C THR A 219 -8.02 19.16 13.47
N LYS A 220 -6.78 18.66 13.44
CA LYS A 220 -5.60 19.48 13.20
C LYS A 220 -5.57 20.04 11.76
N ILE A 221 -5.97 19.26 10.76
CA ILE A 221 -6.08 19.69 9.36
C ILE A 221 -7.13 20.79 9.20
N TYR A 222 -8.33 20.60 9.74
CA TYR A 222 -9.39 21.62 9.69
C TYR A 222 -9.01 22.90 10.41
N ALA A 223 -8.23 22.80 11.49
CA ALA A 223 -7.67 23.95 12.20
C ALA A 223 -6.47 24.62 11.48
N SER A 224 -6.05 24.11 10.32
CA SER A 224 -4.86 24.59 9.58
C SER A 224 -5.15 24.93 8.11
N PRO A 225 -6.12 25.83 7.80
CA PRO A 225 -6.45 26.22 6.42
C PRO A 225 -5.31 26.95 5.68
N ASP A 226 -4.28 27.38 6.40
CA ASP A 226 -3.05 27.92 5.81
C ASP A 226 -2.13 26.85 5.23
N CYS A 227 -2.32 25.58 5.62
CA CYS A 227 -1.50 24.44 5.18
C CYS A 227 -2.25 23.52 4.21
N PHE A 228 -3.58 23.49 4.27
CA PHE A 228 -4.41 22.56 3.50
C PHE A 228 -5.48 23.29 2.68
N GLU A 229 -5.77 22.74 1.51
CA GLU A 229 -6.87 23.18 0.65
C GLU A 229 -7.65 21.98 0.09
N PRO A 230 -8.91 22.17 -0.33
CA PRO A 230 -9.66 21.10 -0.99
C PRO A 230 -9.01 20.67 -2.31
N VAL A 231 -9.02 19.36 -2.59
CA VAL A 231 -8.44 18.80 -3.82
C VAL A 231 -9.18 19.32 -5.07
N ASN A 232 -10.50 19.48 -4.97
CA ASN A 232 -11.33 20.00 -6.04
C ASN A 232 -11.60 21.49 -5.80
N THR A 233 -11.23 22.35 -6.74
CA THR A 233 -11.41 23.81 -6.65
C THR A 233 -12.88 24.24 -6.54
N ARG A 234 -13.83 23.37 -6.90
CA ARG A 234 -15.28 23.61 -6.70
C ARG A 234 -15.70 23.49 -5.23
N ILE A 235 -14.92 22.79 -4.42
CA ILE A 235 -15.12 22.69 -2.98
C ILE A 235 -14.46 23.93 -2.38
N GLY A 236 -15.26 24.93 -2.01
CA GLY A 236 -14.72 26.23 -1.59
C GLY A 236 -14.00 26.21 -0.23
N LYS A 237 -14.33 25.28 0.67
CA LYS A 237 -13.76 25.19 2.02
C LYS A 237 -13.49 23.75 2.43
N LEU A 238 -12.57 23.57 3.39
CA LEU A 238 -12.21 22.24 3.91
C LEU A 238 -13.41 21.51 4.49
N GLU A 239 -14.30 22.21 5.22
CA GLU A 239 -15.46 21.59 5.89
C GLU A 239 -16.50 21.03 4.91
N HIS A 240 -16.41 21.39 3.63
CA HIS A 240 -17.31 20.89 2.59
C HIS A 240 -16.78 19.63 1.90
N ILE A 241 -15.58 19.16 2.25
CA ILE A 241 -15.03 17.90 1.73
C ILE A 241 -15.87 16.75 2.30
N LYS A 242 -16.44 15.95 1.39
CA LYS A 242 -17.23 14.79 1.76
C LYS A 242 -16.33 13.56 1.94
N PRO A 243 -16.64 12.68 2.92
CA PRO A 243 -15.94 11.43 3.06
C PRO A 243 -16.18 10.54 1.84
N LYS A 244 -15.15 9.76 1.50
CA LYS A 244 -15.21 8.70 0.50
C LYS A 244 -15.17 7.36 1.19
N HIS A 245 -16.19 6.54 0.96
CA HIS A 245 -16.28 5.18 1.47
C HIS A 245 -15.82 4.17 0.42
N THR A 246 -14.93 3.26 0.79
CA THR A 246 -14.39 2.21 -0.08
C THR A 246 -14.43 0.88 0.65
N LEU A 247 -15.08 -0.12 0.05
CA LEU A 247 -15.01 -1.51 0.48
C LEU A 247 -13.75 -2.15 -0.12
N ILE A 248 -13.01 -2.88 0.71
CA ILE A 248 -11.77 -3.55 0.34
C ILE A 248 -11.93 -5.04 0.65
N LEU A 249 -11.77 -5.88 -0.37
CA LEU A 249 -11.78 -7.34 -0.27
C LEU A 249 -10.37 -7.85 -0.56
N THR A 250 -9.78 -8.56 0.40
CA THR A 250 -8.47 -9.19 0.25
C THR A 250 -8.65 -10.67 -0.01
N THR A 251 -8.00 -11.19 -1.04
CA THR A 251 -7.87 -12.62 -1.37
C THR A 251 -6.38 -12.98 -1.37
N GLY A 252 -6.02 -14.25 -1.53
CA GLY A 252 -4.62 -14.69 -1.52
C GLY A 252 -3.70 -13.91 -2.48
N SER A 253 -4.18 -13.55 -3.67
CA SER A 253 -3.38 -12.88 -4.71
C SER A 253 -3.82 -11.46 -5.07
N LEU A 254 -5.01 -11.02 -4.64
CA LEU A 254 -5.59 -9.72 -5.04
C LEU A 254 -6.16 -8.94 -3.87
N LYS A 255 -6.04 -7.62 -3.95
CA LYS A 255 -6.78 -6.63 -3.16
C LYS A 255 -7.78 -5.94 -4.09
N VAL A 256 -9.08 -6.12 -3.87
CA VAL A 256 -10.14 -5.53 -4.68
C VAL A 256 -10.76 -4.37 -3.92
N GLU A 257 -10.75 -3.19 -4.51
CA GLU A 257 -11.32 -1.95 -3.96
C GLU A 257 -12.56 -1.54 -4.76
N THR A 258 -13.67 -1.25 -4.07
CA THR A 258 -14.88 -0.71 -4.69
C THR A 258 -15.43 0.45 -3.87
N GLU A 259 -15.75 1.56 -4.54
CA GLU A 259 -16.33 2.74 -3.90
C GLU A 259 -17.80 2.49 -3.52
N VAL A 260 -18.27 3.05 -2.41
CA VAL A 260 -19.70 3.05 -2.07
C VAL A 260 -20.29 4.38 -2.56
N ILE A 261 -21.27 4.29 -3.47
CA ILE A 261 -21.90 5.42 -4.14
C ILE A 261 -23.36 5.57 -3.73
N HIS A 262 -23.83 6.81 -3.75
CA HIS A 262 -25.23 7.17 -3.55
C HIS A 262 -25.96 7.19 -4.90
N VAL A 263 -27.08 6.46 -5.00
CA VAL A 263 -27.90 6.41 -6.20
C VAL A 263 -29.34 6.77 -5.81
N GLN A 264 -29.89 7.78 -6.47
CA GLN A 264 -31.32 8.05 -6.44
C GLN A 264 -32.01 7.08 -7.40
N GLU A 265 -32.92 6.25 -6.90
CA GLU A 265 -33.74 5.41 -7.78
C GLU A 265 -34.79 6.28 -8.49
N SER A 266 -34.95 6.07 -9.80
CA SER A 266 -35.83 6.88 -10.65
C SER A 266 -37.30 6.88 -10.21
N ASP A 267 -37.74 5.82 -9.53
CA ASP A 267 -39.13 5.62 -9.12
C ASP A 267 -39.38 5.82 -7.62
N SER A 268 -38.33 6.10 -6.83
CA SER A 268 -38.48 6.41 -5.41
C SER A 268 -37.53 7.52 -4.98
N SER A 269 -38.00 8.47 -4.19
CA SER A 269 -37.15 9.49 -3.56
C SER A 269 -36.16 8.92 -2.53
N LYS A 270 -35.96 7.60 -2.49
CA LYS A 270 -35.04 6.91 -1.59
C LYS A 270 -33.63 6.95 -2.17
N ASP A 271 -32.74 7.55 -1.39
CA ASP A 271 -31.29 7.50 -1.58
C ASP A 271 -30.79 6.11 -1.17
N VAL A 272 -30.34 5.31 -2.15
CA VAL A 272 -29.86 3.93 -1.95
C VAL A 272 -28.35 3.88 -2.13
N LEU A 273 -27.67 3.17 -1.22
CA LEU A 273 -26.25 2.89 -1.33
C LEU A 273 -25.99 1.73 -2.29
N ARG A 274 -25.06 1.90 -3.23
CA ARG A 274 -24.61 0.86 -4.16
C ARG A 274 -23.10 0.79 -4.20
N LEU A 275 -22.57 -0.34 -4.60
CA LEU A 275 -21.15 -0.48 -4.91
C LEU A 275 -20.89 0.10 -6.31
N GLY A 276 -19.80 0.86 -6.46
CA GLY A 276 -19.29 1.35 -7.73
C GLY A 276 -18.45 0.29 -8.45
N THR A 277 -17.67 0.72 -9.45
CA THR A 277 -16.81 -0.20 -10.20
C THR A 277 -15.65 -0.72 -9.36
N ALA A 278 -15.46 -2.04 -9.37
CA ALA A 278 -14.36 -2.71 -8.70
C ALA A 278 -13.02 -2.46 -9.39
N LYS A 279 -11.97 -2.26 -8.60
CA LYS A 279 -10.57 -2.14 -9.03
C LYS A 279 -9.73 -3.18 -8.30
N GLY A 280 -9.15 -4.12 -9.03
CA GLY A 280 -8.23 -5.09 -8.45
C GLY A 280 -6.78 -4.63 -8.52
N PHE A 281 -6.06 -4.86 -7.43
CA PHE A 281 -4.62 -4.66 -7.31
C PHE A 281 -3.98 -6.00 -6.98
N ARG A 282 -2.90 -6.33 -7.68
CA ARG A 282 -2.14 -7.53 -7.40
C ARG A 282 -1.43 -7.39 -6.06
N ARG A 283 -1.55 -8.41 -5.21
CA ARG A 283 -0.71 -8.58 -4.03
C ARG A 283 0.61 -9.13 -4.51
N GLU A 284 1.47 -8.23 -4.98
CA GLU A 284 2.78 -8.61 -5.50
C GLU A 284 3.53 -9.41 -4.44
N ARG A 285 4.11 -10.54 -4.85
CA ARG A 285 5.10 -11.22 -4.03
C ARG A 285 6.27 -10.27 -3.80
N ARG A 286 6.96 -10.42 -2.69
CA ARG A 286 8.09 -9.53 -2.33
C ARG A 286 9.13 -9.43 -3.45
N SER A 287 9.32 -10.48 -4.23
CA SER A 287 10.16 -10.58 -5.44
C SER A 287 9.71 -9.75 -6.65
N ARG A 288 8.53 -9.10 -6.58
CA ARG A 288 7.93 -8.25 -7.63
C ARG A 288 7.39 -6.93 -7.07
N ALA A 289 7.51 -6.69 -5.78
CA ALA A 289 7.05 -5.47 -5.14
C ALA A 289 8.03 -4.33 -5.40
N VAL A 290 7.53 -3.22 -5.95
CA VAL A 290 8.31 -1.99 -6.11
C VAL A 290 8.04 -1.12 -4.90
N GLU A 291 8.90 -1.28 -3.89
CA GLU A 291 8.75 -0.62 -2.59
C GLU A 291 10.08 -0.03 -2.10
N ILE A 292 10.01 1.21 -1.59
CA ILE A 292 11.11 1.88 -0.90
C ILE A 292 10.59 2.31 0.47
N ALA A 293 10.87 1.48 1.46
CA ALA A 293 10.57 1.76 2.86
C ALA A 293 11.68 2.57 3.51
N THR A 294 11.31 3.47 4.41
CA THR A 294 12.24 4.26 5.22
C THR A 294 11.93 4.03 6.69
N SER A 295 12.89 3.42 7.40
CA SER A 295 12.85 3.28 8.85
C SER A 295 13.22 4.61 9.49
N CYS A 296 12.34 5.14 10.32
CA CYS A 296 12.43 6.44 10.97
C CYS A 296 12.46 6.27 12.50
N PRO A 297 13.58 5.81 13.08
CA PRO A 297 13.64 5.50 14.51
C PRO A 297 13.43 6.74 15.41
N GLU A 298 13.70 7.96 14.94
CA GLU A 298 13.40 9.20 15.71
C GLU A 298 11.91 9.58 15.71
N HIS A 299 11.06 8.84 15.00
CA HIS A 299 9.64 9.15 14.83
C HIS A 299 8.73 8.00 15.30
N LYS A 300 7.47 8.33 15.59
CA LYS A 300 6.46 7.34 15.99
C LYS A 300 6.07 6.39 14.84
N TYR A 301 6.34 6.77 13.59
CA TYR A 301 5.99 5.98 12.41
C TYR A 301 7.13 5.96 11.40
N ASP A 302 7.09 4.96 10.53
CA ASP A 302 7.93 4.79 9.34
C ASP A 302 7.11 5.15 8.08
N TRP A 303 7.72 5.12 6.90
CA TRP A 303 6.97 5.35 5.65
C TRP A 303 7.45 4.46 4.50
N ASN A 304 6.54 4.12 3.59
CA ASN A 304 6.81 3.24 2.46
C ASN A 304 6.27 3.83 1.16
N LEU A 305 7.15 4.11 0.19
CA LEU A 305 6.75 4.43 -1.18
C LEU A 305 6.56 3.13 -1.95
N ALA A 306 5.31 2.81 -2.30
CA ALA A 306 4.94 1.56 -2.97
C ALA A 306 4.27 1.84 -4.33
N VAL A 307 4.47 0.92 -5.28
CA VAL A 307 3.74 0.88 -6.54
C VAL A 307 2.92 -0.41 -6.62
N HIS A 308 1.61 -0.25 -6.75
CA HIS A 308 0.68 -1.36 -6.88
C HIS A 308 0.28 -1.57 -8.33
N THR A 309 0.40 -2.79 -8.81
CA THR A 309 -0.03 -3.19 -10.15
C THR A 309 -1.54 -3.42 -10.17
N ARG A 310 -2.26 -2.72 -11.04
CA ARG A 310 -3.69 -2.93 -11.25
C ARG A 310 -3.91 -4.07 -12.23
N VAL A 311 -4.84 -4.97 -11.91
CA VAL A 311 -5.27 -6.05 -12.80
C VAL A 311 -6.46 -5.61 -13.67
N PRO A 312 -6.58 -6.13 -14.90
CA PRO A 312 -7.78 -5.91 -15.71
C PRO A 312 -9.04 -6.37 -14.97
N VAL A 313 -10.16 -5.67 -15.18
CA VAL A 313 -11.45 -6.01 -14.52
C VAL A 313 -11.90 -7.43 -14.90
N ALA A 314 -11.60 -7.88 -16.11
CA ALA A 314 -11.90 -9.24 -16.57
C ALA A 314 -11.11 -10.34 -15.85
N SER A 315 -10.01 -9.98 -15.16
CA SER A 315 -9.17 -10.89 -14.38
C SER A 315 -9.55 -10.93 -12.89
N LEU A 316 -10.62 -10.22 -12.50
CA LEU A 316 -11.11 -10.30 -11.12
C LEU A 316 -11.82 -11.65 -10.90
N PRO A 317 -11.67 -12.25 -9.69
CA PRO A 317 -12.26 -13.55 -9.39
C PRO A 317 -13.79 -13.53 -9.32
N PHE A 318 -14.37 -12.34 -9.21
CA PHE A 318 -15.80 -12.11 -9.18
C PHE A 318 -16.16 -10.84 -9.95
N SER A 319 -17.36 -10.81 -10.51
CA SER A 319 -17.92 -9.61 -11.12
C SER A 319 -18.50 -8.65 -10.08
N HIS A 320 -18.77 -7.41 -10.50
CA HIS A 320 -19.49 -6.45 -9.68
C HIS A 320 -20.88 -6.95 -9.26
N ASP A 321 -21.60 -7.62 -10.17
CA ASP A 321 -22.90 -8.22 -9.91
C ASP A 321 -22.82 -9.31 -8.83
N ASP A 322 -21.74 -10.07 -8.78
CA ASP A 322 -21.56 -11.12 -7.77
C ASP A 322 -21.47 -10.51 -6.37
N ILE A 323 -20.69 -9.44 -6.19
CA ILE A 323 -20.61 -8.74 -4.90
C ILE A 323 -21.96 -8.12 -4.56
N ALA A 324 -22.59 -7.44 -5.51
CA ALA A 324 -23.86 -6.74 -5.30
C ALA A 324 -25.01 -7.69 -4.90
N LYS A 325 -25.08 -8.89 -5.52
CA LYS A 325 -26.09 -9.91 -5.19
C LYS A 325 -25.90 -10.53 -3.80
N HIS A 326 -24.66 -10.59 -3.32
CA HIS A 326 -24.32 -11.25 -2.06
C HIS A 326 -24.10 -10.28 -0.91
N SER A 327 -24.17 -8.97 -1.14
CA SER A 327 -23.95 -7.97 -0.12
C SER A 327 -25.16 -7.08 0.11
N LYS A 328 -25.22 -6.51 1.31
CA LYS A 328 -26.20 -5.51 1.71
C LYS A 328 -25.47 -4.36 2.38
N LEU A 329 -25.67 -3.15 1.87
CA LEU A 329 -25.22 -1.90 2.46
C LEU A 329 -26.41 -1.24 3.17
N THR A 330 -26.22 -0.87 4.44
CA THR A 330 -27.21 -0.13 5.22
C THR A 330 -26.58 1.16 5.73
N ARG A 331 -27.30 2.26 5.57
CA ARG A 331 -26.82 3.59 5.96
C ARG A 331 -26.84 3.74 7.48
N ARG A 332 -25.79 4.35 8.03
CA ARG A 332 -25.73 4.80 9.42
C ARG A 332 -26.23 6.23 9.59
N ALA A 333 -26.55 6.60 10.84
CA ALA A 333 -26.97 7.94 11.19
C ALA A 333 -25.87 8.99 10.88
N ASP A 334 -24.63 8.70 11.27
CA ASP A 334 -23.49 9.52 10.88
C ASP A 334 -23.04 9.19 9.45
N ARG A 335 -23.01 10.21 8.59
CA ARG A 335 -22.57 10.11 7.19
C ARG A 335 -21.06 10.03 7.06
N HIS A 336 -20.31 10.27 8.13
CA HIS A 336 -18.84 10.12 8.16
C HIS A 336 -18.41 8.72 8.54
N GLU A 337 -19.33 7.87 9.01
CA GLU A 337 -19.02 6.48 9.30
C GLU A 337 -19.16 5.62 8.06
N PHE A 338 -18.38 4.54 8.01
CA PHE A 338 -18.55 3.55 6.96
C PHE A 338 -19.94 2.91 7.11
N PRO A 339 -20.70 2.73 6.01
CA PRO A 339 -22.01 2.08 6.07
C PRO A 339 -21.92 0.67 6.67
N ASP A 340 -23.00 0.22 7.32
CA ASP A 340 -23.09 -1.17 7.74
C ASP A 340 -23.07 -2.06 6.49
N PHE A 341 -22.22 -3.07 6.52
CA PHE A 341 -22.01 -3.98 5.41
C PHE A 341 -22.16 -5.41 5.88
N ALA A 342 -23.06 -6.15 5.24
CA ALA A 342 -23.21 -7.58 5.41
C ALA A 342 -22.93 -8.27 4.08
N ILE A 343 -22.20 -9.38 4.12
CA ILE A 343 -21.97 -10.23 2.95
C ILE A 343 -22.31 -11.67 3.30
N ARG A 344 -22.87 -12.39 2.32
CA ARG A 344 -23.22 -13.80 2.48
C ARG A 344 -21.97 -14.66 2.61
N PRO A 345 -21.88 -15.58 3.61
CA PRO A 345 -20.73 -16.47 3.78
C PRO A 345 -20.40 -17.33 2.55
N GLU A 346 -21.40 -17.62 1.71
CA GLU A 346 -21.22 -18.33 0.44
C GLU A 346 -20.25 -17.60 -0.49
N PHE A 347 -20.32 -16.26 -0.54
CA PHE A 347 -19.41 -15.44 -1.35
C PHE A 347 -17.98 -15.56 -0.82
N ILE A 348 -17.79 -15.44 0.49
CA ILE A 348 -16.47 -15.51 1.13
C ILE A 348 -15.81 -16.85 0.82
N ARG A 349 -16.54 -17.96 0.96
CA ARG A 349 -16.04 -19.30 0.67
C ARG A 349 -15.78 -19.52 -0.82
N ALA A 350 -16.70 -19.09 -1.69
CA ALA A 350 -16.59 -19.29 -3.13
C ALA A 350 -15.36 -18.58 -3.73
N TYR A 351 -15.04 -17.38 -3.22
CA TYR A 351 -13.97 -16.55 -3.75
C TYR A 351 -12.73 -16.47 -2.85
N GLN A 352 -12.67 -17.31 -1.80
CA GLN A 352 -11.55 -17.38 -0.86
C GLN A 352 -11.14 -15.99 -0.32
N VAL A 353 -12.14 -15.21 0.08
CA VAL A 353 -11.90 -13.87 0.64
C VAL A 353 -11.31 -14.05 2.04
N GLU A 354 -10.08 -13.56 2.22
CA GLU A 354 -9.31 -13.63 3.46
C GLU A 354 -9.74 -12.57 4.47
N GLU A 355 -10.07 -11.38 3.97
CA GLU A 355 -10.34 -10.21 4.80
C GLU A 355 -11.26 -9.22 4.08
N ILE A 356 -12.17 -8.60 4.85
CA ILE A 356 -13.07 -7.56 4.38
C ILE A 356 -12.89 -6.32 5.26
N LYS A 357 -12.55 -5.18 4.63
CA LYS A 357 -12.36 -3.89 5.29
C LYS A 357 -13.26 -2.82 4.70
N GLY A 358 -13.84 -2.00 5.58
CA GLY A 358 -14.48 -0.74 5.20
C GLY A 358 -13.51 0.42 5.44
N LYS A 359 -13.20 1.21 4.41
CA LYS A 359 -12.36 2.41 4.49
C LYS A 359 -13.22 3.66 4.33
N THR A 360 -13.21 4.54 5.33
CA THR A 360 -13.72 5.91 5.19
C THR A 360 -12.52 6.84 5.09
N SER A 361 -12.44 7.63 4.02
CA SER A 361 -11.28 8.48 3.72
C SER A 361 -11.68 9.92 3.41
N LEU A 362 -10.82 10.86 3.78
CA LEU A 362 -10.90 12.27 3.41
C LEU A 362 -9.56 12.66 2.80
N VAL A 363 -9.60 13.34 1.65
CA VAL A 363 -8.40 13.72 0.90
C VAL A 363 -8.26 15.23 0.90
N PHE A 364 -7.09 15.71 1.28
CA PHE A 364 -6.74 17.12 1.36
C PHE A 364 -5.52 17.39 0.49
N LYS A 365 -5.49 18.53 -0.18
CA LYS A 365 -4.32 18.98 -0.93
C LYS A 365 -3.44 19.85 -0.02
N LEU A 366 -2.13 19.66 -0.09
CA LEU A 366 -1.17 20.52 0.60
C LEU A 366 -1.06 21.85 -0.15
N LYS A 367 -1.25 22.96 0.55
CA LYS A 367 -1.20 24.30 -0.04
C LYS A 367 0.19 24.59 -0.60
N GLY A 368 0.24 25.13 -1.82
CA GLY A 368 1.50 25.40 -2.52
C GLY A 368 2.25 24.15 -2.99
N SER A 369 1.56 23.00 -3.06
CA SER A 369 2.13 21.72 -3.46
C SER A 369 1.16 20.97 -4.40
N VAL A 370 1.68 19.98 -5.12
CA VAL A 370 0.88 19.04 -5.94
C VAL A 370 0.47 17.79 -5.17
N TYR A 371 1.00 17.62 -3.96
CA TYR A 371 0.75 16.44 -3.16
C TYR A 371 -0.52 16.59 -2.32
N CYS A 372 -1.17 15.45 -2.11
CA CYS A 372 -2.34 15.28 -1.30
C CYS A 372 -2.00 14.34 -0.13
N ILE A 373 -2.72 14.55 0.97
CA ILE A 373 -2.78 13.64 2.11
C ILE A 373 -4.18 13.04 2.14
N GLU A 374 -4.26 11.72 2.27
CA GLU A 374 -5.49 11.01 2.57
C GLU A 374 -5.42 10.50 4.00
N VAL A 375 -6.43 10.85 4.78
CA VAL A 375 -6.61 10.36 6.15
C VAL A 375 -7.78 9.39 6.11
N ALA A 376 -7.55 8.16 6.55
CA ALA A 376 -8.52 7.09 6.48
C ALA A 376 -8.76 6.44 7.85
N VAL A 377 -10.01 6.07 8.10
CA VAL A 377 -10.42 5.16 9.17
C VAL A 377 -10.79 3.84 8.53
N TYR A 378 -10.15 2.77 9.00
CA TYR A 378 -10.43 1.41 8.59
C TYR A 378 -11.27 0.70 9.64
N ASN A 379 -12.27 -0.05 9.17
CA ASN A 379 -13.10 -0.93 9.97
C ASN A 379 -12.93 -2.35 9.46
N ILE A 380 -12.69 -3.30 10.35
CA ILE A 380 -12.63 -4.72 9.99
C ILE A 380 -14.05 -5.25 10.07
N LEU A 381 -14.53 -5.80 8.95
CA LEU A 381 -15.94 -6.22 8.80
C LEU A 381 -16.10 -7.74 8.93
N ALA A 382 -15.14 -8.48 8.40
CA ALA A 382 -15.08 -9.93 8.51
C ALA A 382 -13.65 -10.41 8.24
N ALA A 383 -13.17 -11.36 9.05
CA ALA A 383 -11.96 -12.13 8.80
C ALA A 383 -12.33 -13.62 8.63
N VAL A 384 -11.53 -14.37 7.86
CA VAL A 384 -11.74 -15.83 7.71
C VAL A 384 -11.72 -16.52 9.07
N GLY A 385 -12.80 -17.25 9.37
CA GLY A 385 -12.95 -18.02 10.61
C GLY A 385 -13.88 -17.40 11.65
N ASP A 386 -14.37 -16.17 11.42
CA ASP A 386 -15.30 -15.52 12.33
C ASP A 386 -16.76 -15.86 11.98
N ALA A 387 -17.46 -16.51 12.91
CA ALA A 387 -18.87 -16.85 12.76
C ALA A 387 -19.78 -15.62 12.91
N ASP A 388 -19.28 -14.53 13.52
CA ASP A 388 -20.00 -13.29 13.77
C ASP A 388 -19.51 -12.15 12.84
N ALA A 389 -19.47 -12.42 11.53
CA ALA A 389 -19.13 -11.49 10.43
C ALA A 389 -20.05 -10.24 10.29
N ASN A 390 -20.79 -9.89 11.35
CA ASN A 390 -21.73 -8.76 11.42
C ASN A 390 -21.29 -7.67 12.42
N ARG A 391 -20.16 -7.82 13.12
CA ARG A 391 -19.63 -6.77 14.01
C ARG A 391 -18.53 -5.98 13.31
N LEU A 392 -18.75 -4.68 13.19
CA LEU A 392 -17.75 -3.70 12.75
C LEU A 392 -16.74 -3.56 13.90
N GLU A 393 -15.53 -4.08 13.73
CA GLU A 393 -14.43 -3.80 14.67
C GLU A 393 -13.69 -2.54 14.20
N ASP A 394 -13.44 -1.62 15.13
CA ASP A 394 -12.60 -0.46 14.90
C ASP A 394 -11.19 -0.95 14.53
N GLY A 395 -10.80 -0.77 13.26
CA GLY A 395 -9.51 -1.23 12.76
C GLY A 395 -8.40 -0.26 13.18
N GLY A 396 -8.28 0.87 12.49
CA GLY A 396 -7.21 1.83 12.74
C GLY A 396 -7.23 3.05 11.85
N CYS A 397 -6.26 3.95 12.05
CA CYS A 397 -6.00 5.06 11.15
C CYS A 397 -5.04 4.63 10.04
N GLY A 398 -5.25 5.07 8.81
CA GLY A 398 -4.20 5.04 7.80
C GLY A 398 -4.00 6.42 7.21
N VAL A 399 -2.76 6.70 6.85
CA VAL A 399 -2.39 7.96 6.21
C VAL A 399 -1.58 7.67 4.96
N GLU A 400 -2.11 8.13 3.84
CA GLU A 400 -1.44 8.03 2.54
C GLU A 400 -1.05 9.44 2.06
N PHE A 401 0.12 9.54 1.45
CA PHE A 401 0.62 10.73 0.77
C PHE A 401 0.83 10.39 -0.70
N PHE A 402 0.27 11.20 -1.59
CA PHE A 402 0.36 10.92 -3.02
C PHE A 402 0.15 12.15 -3.88
N ARG A 403 0.46 12.02 -5.18
CA ARG A 403 0.07 13.00 -6.19
C ARG A 403 -1.07 12.42 -7.03
N PRO A 404 -2.19 13.14 -7.23
CA PRO A 404 -3.31 12.64 -8.04
C PRO A 404 -2.88 12.16 -9.43
N ASP A 405 -2.01 12.91 -10.10
CA ASP A 405 -1.55 12.62 -11.45
C ASP A 405 -0.52 11.48 -11.53
N TRP A 406 -0.10 10.89 -10.40
CA TRP A 406 0.73 9.68 -10.47
C TRP A 406 -0.01 8.56 -11.18
N ASP A 407 -1.29 8.35 -10.89
CA ASP A 407 -2.06 7.25 -11.46
C ASP A 407 -2.22 7.42 -12.98
N GLU A 408 -2.39 8.65 -13.47
CA GLU A 408 -2.48 8.96 -14.90
C GLU A 408 -1.14 8.73 -15.62
N VAL A 409 -0.05 9.27 -15.06
CA VAL A 409 1.32 9.06 -15.59
C VAL A 409 1.68 7.57 -15.58
N LEU A 410 1.22 6.84 -14.55
CA LEU A 410 1.38 5.40 -14.39
C LEU A 410 0.24 4.59 -15.04
N SER A 411 -0.52 5.20 -15.93
CA SER A 411 -1.47 4.50 -16.81
C SER A 411 -1.18 4.78 -18.28
N ALA A 412 -0.67 5.98 -18.60
CA ALA A 412 -0.29 6.39 -19.94
C ALA A 412 0.70 5.38 -20.57
N ARG A 413 0.32 4.77 -21.70
CA ARG A 413 1.20 3.91 -22.51
C ARG A 413 1.61 4.68 -23.76
N ASN A 414 2.89 4.61 -24.13
CA ASN A 414 3.27 4.89 -25.51
C ASN A 414 3.01 3.61 -26.35
N VAL A 415 1.92 3.63 -27.12
CA VAL A 415 1.43 2.50 -27.93
C VAL A 415 2.45 2.06 -29.00
N ALA A 416 3.38 2.95 -29.41
CA ALA A 416 4.36 2.67 -30.45
C ALA A 416 5.70 2.10 -29.91
N ALA A 417 6.10 2.44 -28.69
CA ALA A 417 7.39 2.05 -28.12
C ALA A 417 7.33 0.89 -27.12
N GLY A 418 6.14 0.51 -26.64
CA GLY A 418 5.94 -0.57 -25.67
C GLY A 418 6.38 -0.25 -24.23
N MET A 419 7.24 0.77 -24.03
CA MET A 419 7.68 1.25 -22.72
C MET A 419 7.01 2.56 -22.33
N ARG A 420 6.89 2.80 -21.02
CA ARG A 420 6.38 4.05 -20.46
C ARG A 420 7.42 5.16 -20.56
N GLU A 421 7.00 6.33 -21.03
CA GLU A 421 7.83 7.54 -21.02
C GLU A 421 7.85 8.14 -19.61
N LEU A 422 8.76 7.66 -18.79
CA LEU A 422 9.24 8.41 -17.64
C LEU A 422 10.61 8.94 -18.07
N SER A 423 10.82 10.25 -18.19
CA SER A 423 12.11 10.80 -18.62
C SER A 423 13.25 10.34 -17.69
N GLU A 424 14.49 10.46 -18.16
CA GLU A 424 15.66 10.26 -17.30
C GLU A 424 15.50 11.13 -16.05
N ASN A 425 15.47 10.47 -14.88
CA ASN A 425 15.25 11.04 -13.53
C ASN A 425 13.80 11.21 -13.05
N CYS A 426 12.80 10.57 -13.68
CA CYS A 426 11.44 10.49 -13.15
C CYS A 426 10.74 11.85 -12.97
N LYS A 427 11.08 12.85 -13.79
CA LYS A 427 10.57 14.22 -13.64
C LYS A 427 9.04 14.30 -13.74
N GLU A 428 8.43 13.41 -14.51
CA GLU A 428 6.99 13.31 -14.65
C GLU A 428 6.36 12.82 -13.36
N LEU A 429 7.05 12.01 -12.55
CA LEU A 429 6.59 11.57 -11.23
C LEU A 429 6.92 12.61 -10.16
N PHE A 430 8.06 13.29 -10.26
CA PHE A 430 8.54 14.27 -9.28
C PHE A 430 8.87 15.61 -9.96
N PRO A 431 7.85 16.42 -10.28
CA PRO A 431 8.03 17.67 -11.01
C PRO A 431 8.61 18.79 -10.14
N PHE A 432 9.30 19.73 -10.80
CA PHE A 432 9.83 20.94 -10.17
C PHE A 432 8.74 21.97 -9.93
N TRP A 433 8.17 22.01 -8.73
CA TRP A 433 7.21 23.04 -8.36
C TRP A 433 7.81 24.11 -7.46
N GLU A 434 8.80 23.75 -6.65
CA GLU A 434 9.52 24.70 -5.81
C GLU A 434 10.77 25.18 -6.55
N LYS A 435 10.76 26.43 -7.06
CA LYS A 435 11.92 27.09 -7.68
C LYS A 435 13.00 27.45 -6.64
N LYS A 436 13.47 26.48 -5.84
CA LYS A 436 14.73 26.64 -5.10
C LYS A 436 15.86 26.26 -6.03
N LEU A 437 16.90 27.09 -6.09
CA LEU A 437 18.06 26.98 -7.00
C LEU A 437 18.83 25.64 -6.89
N THR A 438 18.55 24.81 -5.90
CA THR A 438 19.30 23.57 -5.60
C THR A 438 18.56 22.27 -5.93
N ASP A 439 17.24 22.30 -6.21
CA ASP A 439 16.49 21.09 -6.54
C ASP A 439 16.83 20.64 -7.98
N LYS A 440 17.34 19.41 -8.12
CA LYS A 440 17.84 18.86 -9.38
C LYS A 440 16.86 17.94 -10.09
N ASP A 441 15.85 17.44 -9.38
CA ASP A 441 14.97 16.37 -9.86
C ASP A 441 13.57 16.35 -9.23
N GLY A 442 13.21 17.31 -8.37
CA GLY A 442 11.92 17.37 -7.68
C GLY A 442 11.79 16.38 -6.51
N ILE A 443 12.75 15.46 -6.34
CA ILE A 443 12.77 14.46 -5.27
C ILE A 443 13.04 15.13 -3.93
N GLU A 444 13.85 16.19 -3.90
CA GLU A 444 14.11 16.92 -2.66
C GLU A 444 12.85 17.64 -2.15
N ALA A 445 12.10 18.29 -3.05
CA ALA A 445 10.81 18.88 -2.71
C ALA A 445 9.82 17.80 -2.21
N PHE A 446 9.76 16.64 -2.86
CA PHE A 446 8.95 15.51 -2.41
C PHE A 446 9.31 15.07 -0.98
N VAL A 447 10.59 14.79 -0.71
CA VAL A 447 11.06 14.35 0.61
C VAL A 447 10.77 15.40 1.68
N ARG A 448 10.92 16.68 1.36
CA ARG A 448 10.60 17.78 2.28
C ARG A 448 9.13 17.80 2.66
N ARG A 449 8.23 17.68 1.69
CA ARG A 449 6.78 17.61 1.93
C ARG A 449 6.38 16.35 2.69
N MET A 450 7.03 15.22 2.40
CA MET A 450 6.82 13.99 3.16
C MET A 450 7.27 14.16 4.62
N ALA A 451 8.40 14.83 4.88
CA ALA A 451 8.86 15.12 6.23
C ALA A 451 7.89 16.03 7.01
N GLU A 452 7.29 17.05 6.36
CA GLU A 452 6.25 17.91 6.96
C GLU A 452 5.03 17.08 7.41
N VAL A 453 4.54 16.19 6.55
CA VAL A 453 3.41 15.30 6.86
C VAL A 453 3.78 14.28 7.93
N HIS A 454 4.98 13.73 7.85
CA HIS A 454 5.47 12.72 8.80
C HIS A 454 5.63 13.29 10.22
N GLU A 455 6.14 14.52 10.33
CA GLU A 455 6.22 15.25 11.61
C GLU A 455 4.83 15.56 12.16
N LEU A 456 3.91 16.05 11.30
CA LEU A 456 2.52 16.32 11.70
C LEU A 456 1.85 15.09 12.30
N VAL A 457 1.95 13.92 11.65
CA VAL A 457 1.30 12.69 12.10
C VAL A 457 2.01 12.08 13.31
N SER A 458 3.34 12.11 13.34
CA SER A 458 4.13 11.55 14.45
C SER A 458 4.00 12.37 15.75
N GLY A 459 3.67 13.66 15.64
CA GLY A 459 3.43 14.55 16.79
C GLY A 459 2.06 14.39 17.45
N LEU A 460 1.18 13.53 16.91
CA LEU A 460 -0.17 13.30 17.44
C LEU A 460 -0.24 12.02 18.28
N ASP A 461 -1.00 12.10 19.37
CA ASP A 461 -1.35 10.93 20.18
C ASP A 461 -2.66 10.28 19.69
N ASP A 462 -2.85 9.01 20.03
CA ASP A 462 -4.08 8.25 19.77
C ASP A 462 -5.14 8.43 20.88
N LYS A 463 -4.82 9.23 21.90
CA LYS A 463 -5.74 9.60 22.98
C LYS A 463 -6.61 10.79 22.56
N PRO A 464 -7.86 10.89 23.06
CA PRO A 464 -8.64 12.10 22.88
C PRO A 464 -7.84 13.31 23.43
N PRO A 465 -7.93 14.48 22.79
CA PRO A 465 -7.25 15.67 23.29
C PRO A 465 -7.70 15.88 24.72
N VAL A 466 -6.75 15.91 25.66
CA VAL A 466 -7.03 16.25 27.05
C VAL A 466 -7.55 17.66 27.01
N ARG A 467 -8.88 17.84 27.03
CA ARG A 467 -9.45 19.12 27.46
C ARG A 467 -8.81 19.38 28.80
N ALA A 468 -8.10 20.49 28.93
CA ALA A 468 -7.64 20.95 30.22
C ALA A 468 -8.89 21.15 31.08
N VAL A 469 -9.28 20.13 31.82
CA VAL A 469 -10.25 20.23 32.92
C VAL A 469 -9.50 20.94 34.03
N ARG A 470 -9.34 22.24 33.86
CA ARG A 470 -8.89 23.16 34.89
C ARG A 470 -9.63 24.47 34.66
N GLU A 471 -10.39 24.82 35.68
CA GLU A 471 -11.30 25.96 35.79
C GLU A 471 -12.65 25.80 35.11
N LEU A 472 -13.47 24.92 35.70
CA LEU A 472 -14.83 25.25 36.15
C LEU A 472 -15.21 24.17 37.17
N ALA A 473 -14.64 24.30 38.37
CA ALA A 473 -15.32 23.76 39.55
C ALA A 473 -16.66 24.50 39.67
N PRO A 474 -17.76 23.79 39.98
CA PRO A 474 -19.11 24.32 39.86
C PRO A 474 -19.32 25.44 40.87
N GLN A 475 -19.65 26.63 40.39
CA GLN A 475 -20.59 27.45 41.13
C GLN A 475 -21.96 26.84 40.90
N ALA A 476 -22.60 26.57 42.02
CA ALA A 476 -23.86 25.89 42.16
C ALA A 476 -25.02 26.62 41.47
N GLU A 477 -26.04 25.81 41.18
CA GLU A 477 -27.46 26.16 41.09
C GLU A 477 -27.99 26.79 39.79
N GLU A 478 -29.10 26.20 39.32
CA GLU A 478 -30.01 26.61 38.23
C GLU A 478 -29.62 26.26 36.79
N GLU A 479 -29.78 24.98 36.42
CA GLU A 479 -30.34 24.60 35.10
C GLU A 479 -30.82 23.14 35.15
N GLU A 480 -31.86 22.88 35.94
CA GLU A 480 -32.53 21.57 36.05
C GLU A 480 -33.71 21.42 35.06
N ASP A 481 -33.78 22.21 33.98
CA ASP A 481 -35.00 22.35 33.18
C ASP A 481 -34.89 22.03 31.67
N LEU A 482 -33.86 21.32 31.20
CA LEU A 482 -33.73 20.96 29.78
C LEU A 482 -33.55 19.47 29.45
N LEU A 483 -33.80 18.56 30.40
CA LEU A 483 -33.74 17.10 30.17
C LEU A 483 -35.06 16.34 30.37
N LEU A 484 -36.21 17.03 30.27
CA LEU A 484 -37.54 16.40 30.29
C LEU A 484 -38.44 16.93 29.16
N SER A 485 -38.16 16.55 27.92
CA SER A 485 -39.17 16.53 26.84
C SER A 485 -38.77 15.63 25.68
N TRP A 486 -38.52 14.36 25.96
CA TRP A 486 -38.50 13.30 24.94
C TRP A 486 -39.34 12.10 25.40
N GLU A 487 -40.58 12.36 25.79
CA GLU A 487 -41.68 11.41 25.70
C GLU A 487 -42.94 12.18 25.26
N GLN A 488 -43.69 11.59 24.33
CA GLN A 488 -44.91 12.08 23.67
C GLN A 488 -44.70 12.92 22.38
N HIS A 489 -44.49 12.23 21.26
CA HIS A 489 -45.52 12.06 20.21
C HIS A 489 -45.14 11.03 19.15
#